data_AF-W7G692-F1
#
_entry.id   AF-W7G692-F1
#
_cell.length_a   1.000
_cell.length_b   1.000
_cell.length_c   1.000
_cell.angle_alpha   90.00
_cell.angle_beta   90.00
_cell.angle_gamma   90.00
#
_symmetry.space_group_name_H-M   'P 1'
#
loop_
_entity.id
_entity.type
_entity.pdbx_description
1 polymer ?
#
loop_
_entity_poly.entity_id
_entity_poly.type
_entity_poly.pdbx_seq_one_letter_code
_entity_poly.pdbx_strand_id
1 'polypeptide(L)'
;MKKYMQYFFSFLYTQPPYEVNEIGWGEFYLQVKIHFVDLTLSPISIVHFVKLNTDSDPNNIPPCVVNETYEEIIFKNPTVHFYNKFLQCNNTKIAPHKFQEHFIKYDFKEDSYTKKYLQFQSEVQQEICDLMSEATLLSKD
;
A
#
# COMPACT_ATOMS: atom_id res chain seq x y z
N MET A 1 0.04 43.03 9.17
CA MET A 1 0.72 41.79 9.56
C MET A 1 -0.21 40.96 10.44
N LYS A 2 -0.98 40.03 9.86
CA LYS A 2 -1.72 39.02 10.63
C LYS A 2 -0.91 37.73 10.58
N LYS A 3 -0.14 37.45 11.63
CA LYS A 3 0.44 36.12 11.86
C LYS A 3 -0.73 35.19 12.22
N TYR A 4 -1.28 34.50 11.24
CA TYR A 4 -2.08 33.32 11.52
C TYR A 4 -1.12 32.27 12.07
N MET A 5 -1.10 32.10 13.39
CA MET A 5 -0.55 30.89 14.00
C MET A 5 -1.48 29.75 13.61
N GLN A 6 -1.20 29.15 12.46
CA GLN A 6 -1.82 27.90 12.08
C GLN A 6 -1.15 26.82 12.92
N TYR A 7 -1.82 26.43 14.00
CA TYR A 7 -1.46 25.24 14.76
C TYR A 7 -1.68 24.03 13.84
N PHE A 8 -0.67 23.70 13.05
CA PHE A 8 -0.59 22.39 12.41
C PHE A 8 -0.20 21.41 13.51
N PHE A 9 -1.18 20.70 14.04
CA PHE A 9 -0.91 19.52 14.87
C PHE A 9 -0.23 18.48 13.99
N SER A 10 0.97 18.05 14.40
CA SER A 10 1.71 16.98 13.74
C SER A 10 1.78 15.80 14.70
N PHE A 11 1.20 14.68 14.31
CA PHE A 11 1.28 13.43 15.06
C PHE A 11 2.38 12.57 14.46
N LEU A 12 3.24 12.00 15.32
CA LEU A 12 4.33 11.12 14.93
C LEU A 12 4.14 9.75 15.59
N TYR A 13 4.04 8.72 14.76
CA TYR A 13 3.94 7.34 15.20
C TYR A 13 5.12 6.54 14.64
N THR A 14 5.82 5.85 15.54
CA THR A 14 7.02 5.06 15.19
C THR A 14 6.78 3.56 15.28
N GLN A 15 5.59 3.13 15.70
CA GLN A 15 5.20 1.73 15.85
C GLN A 15 3.72 1.55 15.50
N PRO A 16 3.30 0.37 14.99
CA PRO A 16 1.91 0.08 14.71
C PRO A 16 1.07 -0.06 16.01
N PRO A 17 -0.25 0.21 15.95
CA PRO A 17 -1.01 0.73 14.81
C PRO A 17 -0.71 2.23 14.54
N TYR A 18 -0.58 2.58 13.25
CA TYR A 18 -0.36 3.96 12.81
C TYR A 18 -1.69 4.69 12.64
N GLU A 19 -2.34 5.06 13.76
CA GLU A 19 -3.69 5.65 13.78
C GLU A 19 -3.77 6.93 14.61
N VAL A 20 -4.63 7.86 14.19
CA VAL A 20 -4.97 9.09 14.92
C VAL A 20 -6.45 9.04 15.26
N ASN A 21 -6.77 9.23 16.54
CA ASN A 21 -8.15 9.34 17.03
C ASN A 21 -8.37 10.75 17.57
N GLU A 22 -9.16 11.55 16.86
CA GLU A 22 -9.42 12.95 17.20
C GLU A 22 -10.91 13.30 17.04
N ILE A 23 -11.33 14.38 17.69
CA ILE A 23 -12.70 14.89 17.61
C ILE A 23 -12.69 16.19 16.82
N GLY A 24 -13.54 16.26 15.80
CA GLY A 24 -13.63 17.42 14.93
C GLY A 24 -15.02 17.60 14.34
N TRP A 25 -15.25 18.77 13.74
CA TRP A 25 -16.52 19.16 13.15
C TRP A 25 -16.44 19.43 11.64
N GLY A 26 -15.26 19.25 11.04
CA GLY A 26 -15.00 19.57 9.64
C GLY A 26 -14.30 18.44 8.90
N GLU A 27 -14.63 18.33 7.62
CA GLU A 27 -13.93 17.49 6.65
C GLU A 27 -12.77 18.27 6.04
N PHE A 28 -11.63 17.61 5.84
CA PHE A 28 -10.43 18.28 5.33
C PHE A 28 -9.46 17.28 4.70
N TYR A 29 -8.52 17.80 3.91
CA TYR A 29 -7.40 17.02 3.39
C TYR A 29 -6.32 16.89 4.46
N LEU A 30 -6.09 15.67 4.93
CA LEU A 30 -5.02 15.27 5.82
C LEU A 30 -3.80 14.84 4.99
N GLN A 31 -2.67 15.51 5.19
CA GLN A 31 -1.40 15.05 4.63
C GLN A 31 -0.77 14.02 5.57
N VAL A 32 -0.53 12.81 5.07
CA VAL A 32 0.17 11.74 5.78
C VAL A 32 1.55 11.57 5.16
N LYS A 33 2.60 11.66 6.00
CA LYS A 33 3.99 11.49 5.56
C LYS A 33 4.57 10.19 6.10
N ILE A 34 4.81 9.25 5.19
CA ILE A 34 5.34 7.92 5.47
C ILE A 34 6.86 7.97 5.39
N HIS A 35 7.52 7.60 6.49
CA HIS A 35 8.97 7.46 6.55
C HIS A 35 9.34 5.98 6.54
N PHE A 36 10.40 5.63 5.82
CA PHE A 36 10.86 4.26 5.73
C PHE A 36 11.95 3.97 6.74
N VAL A 37 12.13 2.69 7.04
CA VAL A 37 13.23 2.23 7.92
C VAL A 37 14.59 2.50 7.27
N ASP A 38 14.66 2.44 5.94
CA ASP A 38 15.84 2.90 5.21
C ASP A 38 15.80 4.43 5.08
N LEU A 39 16.63 5.11 5.87
CA LEU A 39 16.73 6.58 5.91
C LEU A 39 17.27 7.19 4.60
N THR A 40 17.84 6.38 3.71
CA THR A 40 18.30 6.85 2.39
C THR A 40 17.14 7.08 1.42
N LEU A 41 15.97 6.48 1.69
CA LEU A 41 14.77 6.68 0.91
C LEU A 41 14.06 7.96 1.35
N SER A 42 13.64 8.76 0.37
CA SER A 42 12.84 9.95 0.64
C SER A 42 11.45 9.58 1.17
N PRO A 43 10.92 10.28 2.19
CA PRO A 43 9.56 10.04 2.67
C PRO A 43 8.51 10.27 1.57
N ILE A 44 7.46 9.47 1.58
CA ILE A 44 6.31 9.65 0.68
C ILE A 44 5.25 10.46 1.41
N SER A 45 4.61 11.40 0.70
CA SER A 45 3.45 12.12 1.20
C SER A 45 2.21 11.71 0.42
N ILE A 46 1.20 11.24 1.13
CA ILE A 46 -0.15 11.00 0.59
C ILE A 46 -1.10 12.02 1.19
N VAL A 47 -2.20 12.30 0.48
CA VAL A 47 -3.25 13.20 0.95
C VAL A 47 -4.54 12.40 1.03
N HIS A 48 -5.10 12.31 2.22
CA HIS A 48 -6.34 11.60 2.49
C HIS A 48 -7.44 12.58 2.88
N PHE A 49 -8.63 12.44 2.30
CA PHE A 49 -9.76 13.30 2.65
C PHE A 49 -10.52 12.74 3.86
N VAL A 50 -10.41 13.40 5.01
CA VAL A 50 -11.12 13.01 6.23
C VAL A 50 -12.60 13.32 6.05
N LYS A 51 -13.43 12.28 5.99
CA LYS A 51 -14.87 12.36 5.77
C LYS A 51 -15.63 12.11 7.07
N LEU A 52 -16.65 12.92 7.34
CA LEU A 52 -17.49 12.84 8.54
C LEU A 52 -18.95 12.51 8.23
N ASN A 53 -19.40 12.78 7.00
CA ASN A 53 -20.77 12.53 6.57
C ASN A 53 -20.85 11.35 5.61
N THR A 54 -22.01 10.69 5.59
CA THR A 54 -22.31 9.61 4.64
C THR A 54 -23.01 10.19 3.41
N ASP A 55 -22.69 9.72 2.20
CA ASP A 55 -23.43 10.10 0.98
C ASP A 55 -24.72 9.26 0.81
N SER A 56 -25.01 8.36 1.74
CA SER A 56 -26.10 7.38 1.66
C SER A 56 -27.48 8.00 1.92
N ASP A 57 -28.51 7.29 1.42
CA ASP A 57 -29.91 7.63 1.65
C ASP A 57 -30.20 7.85 3.15
N PRO A 58 -31.02 8.85 3.52
CA PRO A 58 -31.40 9.11 4.91
C PRO A 58 -32.04 7.90 5.61
N ASN A 59 -32.55 6.95 4.83
CA ASN A 59 -33.22 5.75 5.31
C ASN A 59 -32.28 4.57 5.57
N ASN A 60 -31.00 4.65 5.17
CA ASN A 60 -30.01 3.60 5.35
C ASN A 60 -28.64 4.18 5.70
N ILE A 61 -28.54 4.73 6.91
CA ILE A 61 -27.33 5.36 7.44
C ILE A 61 -26.42 4.25 8.01
N PRO A 62 -25.21 4.03 7.47
CA PRO A 62 -24.27 3.05 8.01
C PRO A 62 -23.81 3.45 9.42
N PRO A 63 -23.36 2.48 10.25
CA PRO A 63 -22.97 2.73 11.64
C PRO A 63 -21.70 3.60 11.77
N CYS A 64 -20.92 3.72 10.69
CA CYS A 64 -19.76 4.60 10.62
C CYS A 64 -19.52 5.09 9.18
N VAL A 65 -18.82 6.21 9.05
CA VAL A 65 -18.28 6.67 7.77
C VAL A 65 -16.94 6.00 7.55
N VAL A 66 -16.80 5.31 6.42
CA VAL A 66 -15.55 4.72 5.97
C VAL A 66 -15.15 5.41 4.68
N ASN A 67 -13.96 6.03 4.68
CA ASN A 67 -13.32 6.52 3.48
C ASN A 67 -11.93 5.89 3.42
N GLU A 68 -11.71 4.98 2.47
CA GLU A 68 -10.47 4.23 2.34
C GLU A 68 -9.91 4.39 0.93
N THR A 69 -8.59 4.47 0.85
CA THR A 69 -7.84 4.61 -0.40
C THR A 69 -6.74 3.57 -0.43
N TYR A 70 -6.71 2.74 -1.49
CA TYR A 70 -5.61 1.82 -1.74
C TYR A 70 -4.48 2.54 -2.45
N GLU A 71 -3.26 2.31 -1.97
CA GLU A 71 -2.04 2.89 -2.51
C GLU A 71 -0.98 1.80 -2.62
N GLU A 72 -0.25 1.77 -3.74
CA GLU A 72 0.87 0.86 -3.96
C GLU A 72 2.19 1.61 -3.89
N ILE A 73 3.01 1.28 -2.89
CA ILE A 73 4.35 1.85 -2.76
C ILE A 73 5.36 0.91 -3.42
N ILE A 74 5.86 1.32 -4.58
CA ILE A 74 6.81 0.53 -5.37
C ILE A 74 8.25 0.96 -5.06
N PHE A 75 9.05 0.04 -4.56
CA PHE A 75 10.49 0.25 -4.37
C PHE A 75 11.27 -0.37 -5.53
N LYS A 76 11.75 0.48 -6.44
CA LYS A 76 12.61 0.03 -7.55
C LYS A 76 14.04 -0.13 -7.06
N ASN A 77 14.60 -1.33 -7.22
CA ASN A 77 15.98 -1.68 -6.83
C ASN A 77 16.31 -1.31 -5.37
N PRO A 78 15.59 -1.87 -4.37
CA PRO A 78 15.83 -1.58 -2.96
C PRO A 78 17.23 -1.98 -2.53
N THR A 79 17.76 -1.33 -1.49
CA THR A 79 19.02 -1.75 -0.87
C THR A 79 18.90 -3.18 -0.32
N VAL A 80 19.98 -3.94 -0.30
CA VAL A 80 19.98 -5.33 0.22
C VAL A 80 19.46 -5.37 1.66
N HIS A 81 19.82 -4.38 2.47
CA HIS A 81 19.34 -4.25 3.85
C HIS A 81 17.81 -4.06 3.92
N PHE A 82 17.27 -3.15 3.10
CA PHE A 82 15.84 -2.87 3.07
C PHE A 82 15.03 -4.04 2.51
N TYR A 83 15.55 -4.70 1.47
CA TYR A 83 14.98 -5.93 0.92
C TYR A 83 14.90 -7.05 1.97
N ASN A 84 15.98 -7.28 2.72
CA ASN A 84 15.99 -8.28 3.79
C ASN A 84 14.98 -7.99 4.90
N LYS A 85 14.73 -6.71 5.21
CA LYS A 85 13.68 -6.33 6.16
C LYS A 85 12.29 -6.76 5.68
N PHE A 86 11.95 -6.56 4.40
CA PHE A 86 10.66 -7.03 3.87
C PHE A 86 10.48 -8.55 4.03
N LEU A 87 11.52 -9.33 3.73
CA LEU A 87 11.44 -10.80 3.87
C LEU A 87 11.20 -11.25 5.32
N GLN A 88 11.71 -10.50 6.29
CA GLN A 88 11.56 -10.80 7.72
C GLN A 88 10.20 -10.35 8.29
N CYS A 89 9.55 -9.35 7.70
CA CYS A 89 8.29 -8.78 8.16
C CYS A 89 7.07 -9.70 8.01
N ASN A 90 7.18 -10.83 7.29
CA ASN A 90 6.05 -11.70 6.93
C ASN A 90 5.36 -12.44 8.10
N ASN A 91 5.79 -12.22 9.36
CA ASN A 91 5.34 -13.02 10.51
C ASN A 91 4.65 -12.23 11.63
N THR A 92 4.38 -10.93 11.47
CA THR A 92 3.70 -10.16 12.53
C THR A 92 2.18 -10.32 12.42
N LYS A 93 1.62 -11.32 13.10
CA LYS A 93 0.16 -11.42 13.27
C LYS A 93 -0.32 -10.30 14.21
N ILE A 94 -0.92 -9.26 13.64
CA ILE A 94 -1.57 -8.19 14.39
C ILE A 94 -3.01 -8.63 14.68
N ALA A 95 -3.54 -8.27 15.84
CA ALA A 95 -4.96 -8.49 16.13
C ALA A 95 -5.83 -7.73 15.11
N PRO A 96 -6.96 -8.29 14.66
CA PRO A 96 -7.84 -7.62 13.72
C PRO A 96 -8.35 -6.30 14.30
N HIS A 97 -8.48 -5.28 13.44
CA HIS A 97 -9.00 -3.99 13.85
C HIS A 97 -10.47 -4.08 14.27
N LYS A 98 -10.89 -3.27 15.25
CA LYS A 98 -12.28 -3.27 15.77
C LYS A 98 -13.36 -3.02 14.71
N PHE A 99 -13.01 -2.34 13.62
CA PHE A 99 -13.92 -2.03 12.50
C PHE A 99 -13.57 -2.80 11.21
N GLN A 100 -12.78 -3.88 11.30
CA GLN A 100 -12.30 -4.65 10.15
C GLN A 100 -13.44 -5.11 9.21
N GLU A 101 -14.62 -5.37 9.75
CA GLU A 101 -15.79 -5.81 8.97
C GLU A 101 -16.35 -4.74 8.03
N HIS A 102 -16.07 -3.46 8.29
CA HIS A 102 -16.51 -2.32 7.49
C HIS A 102 -15.46 -1.85 6.47
N PHE A 103 -14.24 -2.39 6.53
CA PHE A 103 -13.18 -2.03 5.61
C PHE A 103 -13.49 -2.50 4.18
N ILE A 104 -12.98 -1.76 3.20
CA ILE A 104 -13.13 -2.10 1.78
C ILE A 104 -12.51 -3.47 1.54
N LYS A 105 -13.32 -4.41 1.06
CA LYS A 105 -12.84 -5.69 0.55
C LYS A 105 -12.32 -5.45 -0.86
N TYR A 106 -11.01 -5.26 -0.98
CA TYR A 106 -10.36 -5.18 -2.29
C TYR A 106 -10.50 -6.52 -3.01
N ASP A 107 -11.29 -6.52 -4.08
CA ASP A 107 -11.39 -7.64 -5.00
C ASP A 107 -10.15 -7.61 -5.90
N PHE A 108 -9.10 -8.31 -5.47
CA PHE A 108 -7.87 -8.50 -6.25
C PHE A 108 -8.13 -9.39 -7.48
N LYS A 109 -9.12 -9.09 -8.33
CA LYS A 109 -9.27 -9.74 -9.65
C LYS A 109 -7.98 -9.64 -10.47
N GLU A 110 -7.22 -8.58 -10.25
CA GLU A 110 -5.87 -8.37 -10.79
C GLU A 110 -4.89 -9.49 -10.40
N ASP A 111 -5.03 -10.11 -9.23
CA ASP A 111 -4.21 -11.26 -8.82
C ASP A 111 -4.36 -12.44 -9.80
N SER A 112 -5.55 -12.61 -10.40
CA SER A 112 -5.78 -13.64 -11.41
C SER A 112 -5.12 -13.32 -12.76
N TYR A 113 -5.14 -12.05 -13.17
CA TYR A 113 -4.50 -11.59 -14.41
C TYR A 113 -2.98 -11.57 -14.27
N THR A 114 -2.48 -11.11 -13.13
CA THR A 114 -1.06 -11.11 -12.77
C THR A 114 -0.52 -12.53 -12.68
N LYS A 115 -1.26 -13.47 -12.07
CA LYS A 115 -0.89 -14.90 -12.07
C LYS A 115 -0.81 -15.47 -13.47
N LYS A 116 -1.79 -15.16 -14.34
CA LYS A 116 -1.76 -15.57 -15.75
C LYS A 116 -0.57 -14.98 -16.50
N TYR A 117 -0.28 -13.69 -16.30
CA TYR A 117 0.84 -13.01 -16.94
C TYR A 117 2.18 -13.60 -16.50
N LEU A 118 2.38 -13.82 -15.20
CA LEU A 118 3.59 -14.43 -14.65
C LEU A 118 3.77 -15.87 -15.14
N GLN A 119 2.68 -16.65 -15.19
CA GLN A 119 2.72 -18.00 -15.73
C GLN A 119 3.14 -17.98 -17.21
N PHE A 120 2.48 -17.15 -18.04
CA PHE A 120 2.83 -17.01 -19.45
C PHE A 120 4.29 -16.56 -19.64
N GLN A 121 4.76 -15.60 -18.85
CA GLN A 121 6.15 -15.14 -18.88
C GLN A 121 7.13 -16.29 -18.56
N SER A 122 6.81 -17.13 -17.58
CA SER A 122 7.62 -18.30 -17.22
C SER A 122 7.67 -19.34 -18.36
N GLU A 123 6.54 -19.61 -19.00
CA GLU A 123 6.45 -20.55 -20.13
C GLU A 123 7.31 -20.07 -21.31
N VAL A 124 7.18 -18.79 -21.69
CA VAL A 124 7.99 -18.19 -22.76
C VAL A 124 9.49 -18.21 -22.42
N GLN A 125 9.85 -17.90 -21.17
CA GLN A 125 11.26 -17.94 -20.75
C GLN A 125 11.82 -19.36 -20.83
N GLN A 126 11.03 -20.37 -20.48
CA GLN A 126 11.44 -21.76 -20.57
C GLN A 126 11.64 -22.19 -22.03
N GLU A 127 10.71 -21.86 -22.92
CA GLU A 127 10.84 -22.17 -24.35
C GLU A 127 12.06 -21.48 -24.98
N ILE A 128 12.31 -20.21 -24.62
CA ILE A 128 13.53 -19.49 -25.05
C ILE A 128 14.79 -20.20 -24.55
N CYS A 129 14.83 -20.63 -23.29
CA CYS A 129 15.95 -21.40 -22.73
C CYS A 129 16.17 -22.72 -23.48
N ASP A 130 15.10 -23.46 -23.76
CA ASP A 130 15.16 -24.74 -24.46
C ASP A 130 15.68 -24.56 -25.89
N LEU A 131 15.14 -23.60 -26.64
CA LEU A 131 15.59 -23.26 -28.01
C LEU A 131 17.05 -22.79 -28.05
N MET A 132 17.48 -21.97 -27.09
CA MET A 132 18.88 -21.56 -26.98
C MET A 132 19.81 -22.76 -26.73
N SER A 133 19.37 -23.73 -25.92
CA SER A 133 20.14 -24.94 -25.65
C SER A 133 20.29 -25.82 -26.89
N GLU A 134 19.22 -26.00 -27.66
CA GLU A 134 19.20 -26.77 -28.91
C GLU A 134 20.10 -26.14 -29.98
N ALA A 135 19.95 -24.82 -30.20
CA ALA A 135 20.79 -24.09 -31.15
C ALA A 135 22.28 -24.18 -30.79
N THR A 136 22.61 -24.18 -29.49
CA THR A 136 23.99 -24.34 -29.02
C THR A 136 24.53 -25.73 -29.33
N LEU A 137 23.72 -26.78 -29.21
CA LEU A 137 24.11 -28.15 -29.56
C LEU A 137 24.36 -28.30 -31.05
N LEU A 138 23.46 -27.78 -31.89
CA LEU A 138 23.59 -27.82 -33.35
C LEU A 138 24.78 -27.01 -33.88
N SER A 139 25.22 -25.98 -33.15
CA SER A 139 26.40 -25.17 -33.54
C SER A 139 27.75 -25.85 -33.27
N LYS A 140 27.75 -27.02 -32.61
CA LYS A 140 28.97 -27.76 -32.25
C LYS A 140 29.33 -28.86 -33.26
N ASP A 141 28.45 -29.18 -34.21
CA ASP A 141 28.70 -30.05 -35.36
C ASP A 141 29.16 -29.25 -36.59
#